data_AF-A0A9P6KF87-F1
#
_entry.id   AF-A0A9P6KF87-F1
#
_cell.length_a   1.000
_cell.length_b   1.000
_cell.length_c   1.000
_cell.angle_alpha   90.00
_cell.angle_beta   90.00
_cell.angle_gamma   90.00
#
_symmetry.space_group_name_H-M   'P 1'
#
loop_
_entity.id
_entity.type
_entity.pdbx_description
1 polymer ?
#
loop_
_entity_poly.entity_id
_entity_poly.type
_entity_poly.pdbx_seq_one_letter_code
_entity_poly.pdbx_strand_id
1 'polypeptide(L)'
;MADSPAQDSITMAQLKQFVSTLPSKQKTEPVHFQYADTDTLSAEIDEFYSYSEVQGFCDDHVDFAKNFGGDWHTSSDSEREAYAEYLLDLLDQKGYPNRLFVAQQLIYIAQGTYSKASNEDDHLEWILKNNRMLLELGAFQTYYDGLRITCAKLANEPGIAVEIEAMLTLLYMLVVSHEDDNDFRDEL
;
A
#
# COMPACT_ATOMS: atom_id res chain seq x y z
N MET A 1 67.87 -32.57 -11.11
CA MET A 1 68.60 -31.49 -10.41
C MET A 1 67.83 -30.21 -10.69
N ALA A 2 66.96 -29.83 -9.74
CA ALA A 2 67.11 -28.64 -8.87
C ALA A 2 66.75 -27.36 -9.66
N ASP A 3 65.86 -26.46 -9.24
CA ASP A 3 65.43 -26.06 -7.90
C ASP A 3 64.02 -25.43 -7.97
N SER A 4 63.23 -25.60 -6.92
CA SER A 4 61.96 -24.89 -6.72
C SER A 4 62.23 -23.40 -6.46
N PRO A 5 61.45 -22.46 -7.03
CA PRO A 5 61.58 -21.05 -6.65
C PRO A 5 61.02 -20.89 -5.22
N ALA A 6 61.79 -20.20 -4.39
CA ALA A 6 61.55 -19.97 -2.98
C ALA A 6 60.11 -19.49 -2.72
N GLN A 7 59.40 -20.18 -1.83
CA GLN A 7 58.22 -19.64 -1.18
C GLN A 7 58.67 -18.50 -0.26
N ASP A 8 58.53 -17.26 -0.74
CA ASP A 8 58.79 -16.05 0.05
C ASP A 8 57.93 -16.07 1.32
N SER A 9 58.54 -16.51 2.41
CA SER A 9 57.89 -16.67 3.70
C SER A 9 57.93 -15.34 4.43
N ILE A 10 56.76 -14.71 4.59
CA ILE A 10 56.63 -13.48 5.36
C ILE A 10 57.06 -13.75 6.81
N THR A 11 57.97 -12.92 7.31
CA THR A 11 58.42 -12.99 8.70
C THR A 11 57.37 -12.40 9.64
N MET A 12 57.33 -12.87 10.88
CA MET A 12 56.39 -12.35 11.90
C MET A 12 56.53 -10.83 12.11
N ALA A 13 57.74 -10.30 11.96
CA ALA A 13 58.01 -8.87 12.05
C ALA A 13 57.35 -8.10 10.89
N GLN A 14 57.47 -8.59 9.66
CA GLN A 14 56.79 -8.01 8.50
C GLN A 14 55.28 -8.11 8.65
N LEU A 15 54.76 -9.22 9.16
CA LEU A 15 53.33 -9.41 9.35
C LEU A 15 52.76 -8.44 10.41
N LYS A 16 53.48 -8.21 11.52
CA LYS A 16 53.13 -7.20 12.52
C LYS A 16 53.17 -5.78 11.95
N GLN A 17 54.17 -5.48 11.12
CA GLN A 17 54.29 -4.18 10.47
C GLN A 17 53.12 -3.94 9.50
N PHE A 18 52.79 -4.92 8.67
CA PHE A 18 51.63 -4.86 7.79
C PHE A 18 50.32 -4.63 8.55
N VAL A 19 50.08 -5.38 9.63
CA VAL A 19 48.88 -5.22 10.47
C VAL A 19 48.85 -3.84 11.15
N SER A 20 50.00 -3.30 11.55
CA SER A 20 50.08 -1.96 12.17
C SER A 20 49.83 -0.82 11.19
N THR A 21 50.07 -1.03 9.89
CA THR A 21 49.79 -0.06 8.83
C THR A 21 48.38 -0.15 8.27
N LEU A 22 47.62 -1.20 8.63
CA LEU A 22 46.21 -1.24 8.28
C LEU A 22 45.48 -0.12 9.03
N PRO A 23 44.61 0.65 8.36
CA PRO A 23 43.75 1.59 9.05
C PRO A 23 43.02 0.81 10.16
N SER A 24 43.16 1.29 11.40
CA SER A 24 42.54 0.69 12.60
C SER A 24 41.15 0.25 12.22
N LYS A 25 40.81 -1.04 12.42
CA LYS A 25 39.49 -1.62 12.12
C LYS A 25 38.47 -0.55 12.44
N GLN A 26 37.96 0.11 11.41
CA GLN A 26 36.95 1.13 11.59
C GLN A 26 35.84 0.36 12.27
N LYS A 27 35.57 0.70 13.53
CA LYS A 27 34.59 0.00 14.34
C LYS A 27 33.31 0.15 13.52
N THR A 28 32.94 -0.88 12.77
CA THR A 28 31.70 -0.89 12.02
C THR A 28 30.66 -0.63 13.08
N GLU A 29 30.02 0.54 13.00
CA GLU A 29 28.86 0.86 13.80
C GLU A 29 27.99 -0.41 13.78
N PRO A 30 27.61 -0.94 14.95
CA PRO A 30 26.68 -2.06 14.99
C PRO A 30 25.49 -1.69 14.12
N VAL A 31 25.17 -2.52 13.13
CA VAL A 31 23.97 -2.31 12.33
C VAL A 31 22.81 -2.37 13.30
N HIS A 32 22.25 -1.21 13.62
CA HIS A 32 21.05 -1.11 14.43
C HIS A 32 19.89 -1.47 13.53
N PHE A 33 19.49 -2.72 13.58
CA PHE A 33 18.22 -3.14 13.02
C PHE A 33 17.12 -2.56 13.90
N GLN A 34 16.28 -1.72 13.32
CA GLN A 34 15.05 -1.27 13.95
C GLN A 34 14.03 -2.36 13.67
N TYR A 35 13.72 -3.15 14.70
CA TYR A 35 12.65 -4.14 14.64
C TYR A 35 11.37 -3.42 15.07
N ALA A 36 10.71 -2.76 14.13
CA ALA A 36 9.33 -2.35 14.27
C ALA A 36 8.44 -3.46 13.71
N ASP A 37 7.20 -3.58 14.20
CA ASP A 37 6.24 -4.56 13.68
C ASP A 37 5.71 -4.15 12.29
N THR A 38 5.82 -2.85 11.96
CA THR A 38 5.37 -2.19 10.72
C THR A 38 6.33 -1.05 10.35
N ASP A 39 6.50 -0.81 9.04
CA ASP A 39 7.38 0.24 8.49
C ASP A 39 6.61 1.57 8.31
N THR A 40 6.93 2.39 7.30
CA THR A 40 6.16 3.60 6.99
C THR A 40 4.95 3.27 6.12
N LEU A 41 3.89 4.07 6.19
CA LEU A 41 2.70 3.91 5.33
C LEU A 41 3.04 3.73 3.85
N SER A 42 4.03 4.48 3.35
CA SER A 42 4.48 4.36 1.96
C SER A 42 5.08 2.99 1.67
N ALA A 43 5.92 2.46 2.56
CA ALA A 43 6.54 1.15 2.40
C ALA A 43 5.47 0.03 2.44
N GLU A 44 4.53 0.12 3.39
CA GLU A 44 3.43 -0.85 3.53
C GLU A 44 2.54 -0.88 2.27
N ILE A 45 2.27 0.27 1.65
CA ILE A 45 1.49 0.34 0.41
C ILE A 45 2.29 -0.18 -0.79
N ASP A 46 3.58 0.16 -0.88
CA ASP A 46 4.46 -0.30 -1.96
C ASP A 46 4.67 -1.82 -1.95
N GLU A 47 4.67 -2.45 -0.77
CA GLU A 47 4.78 -3.90 -0.63
C GLU A 47 3.45 -4.62 -0.92
N PHE A 48 2.31 -3.95 -0.68
CA PHE A 48 0.99 -4.53 -0.88
C PHE A 48 0.65 -4.76 -2.36
N TYR A 49 1.03 -3.83 -3.24
CA TYR A 49 0.68 -3.88 -4.66
C TYR A 49 1.75 -4.56 -5.53
N SER A 50 1.29 -5.44 -6.43
CA SER A 50 2.13 -6.05 -7.45
C SER A 50 2.23 -5.16 -8.70
N TYR A 51 3.40 -5.13 -9.33
CA TYR A 51 3.58 -4.46 -10.62
C TYR A 51 2.65 -4.98 -11.75
N SER A 52 2.11 -6.20 -11.62
CA SER A 52 1.12 -6.71 -12.57
C SER A 52 -0.23 -5.99 -12.51
N GLU A 53 -0.54 -5.33 -11.39
CA GLU A 53 -1.82 -4.68 -11.13
C GLU A 53 -1.89 -3.25 -11.68
N VAL A 54 -0.75 -2.68 -12.07
CA VAL A 54 -0.62 -1.30 -12.58
C VAL A 54 -1.57 -1.02 -13.76
N GLN A 55 -1.80 -2.01 -14.62
CA GLN A 55 -2.74 -1.86 -15.74
C GLN A 55 -4.19 -1.70 -15.24
N GLY A 56 -4.57 -2.41 -14.18
CA GLY A 56 -5.90 -2.30 -13.57
C GLY A 56 -6.11 -0.90 -12.98
N PHE A 57 -5.09 -0.35 -12.31
CA PHE A 57 -5.17 1.01 -11.79
C PHE A 57 -5.45 2.03 -12.90
N CYS A 58 -4.77 1.91 -14.05
CA CYS A 58 -4.99 2.81 -15.19
C CYS A 58 -6.45 2.78 -15.68
N ASP A 59 -7.07 1.60 -15.70
CA ASP A 59 -8.46 1.41 -16.09
C ASP A 59 -9.41 2.03 -15.05
N ASP A 60 -9.14 1.82 -13.76
CA ASP A 60 -9.92 2.38 -12.64
C ASP A 60 -9.91 3.92 -12.69
N HIS A 61 -8.76 4.54 -12.97
CA HIS A 61 -8.65 5.99 -13.16
C HIS A 61 -9.53 6.47 -14.32
N VAL A 62 -9.45 5.79 -15.47
CA VAL A 62 -10.20 6.18 -16.67
C VAL A 62 -11.70 6.09 -16.42
N ASP A 63 -12.15 5.05 -15.72
CA ASP A 63 -13.57 4.87 -15.42
C ASP A 63 -14.06 5.83 -14.33
N PHE A 64 -13.28 6.07 -13.28
CA PHE A 64 -13.57 7.11 -12.29
C PHE A 64 -13.73 8.49 -12.94
N ALA A 65 -12.78 8.89 -13.80
CA ALA A 65 -12.80 10.19 -14.46
C ALA A 65 -14.06 10.40 -15.32
N LYS A 66 -14.58 9.34 -15.94
CA LYS A 66 -15.84 9.39 -16.71
C LYS A 66 -17.06 9.58 -15.81
N ASN A 67 -17.08 8.97 -14.62
CA ASN A 67 -18.25 8.94 -13.75
C ASN A 67 -18.33 10.12 -12.79
N PHE A 68 -17.20 10.56 -12.23
CA PHE A 68 -17.18 11.70 -11.31
C PHE A 68 -17.43 13.02 -12.05
N GLY A 69 -16.94 13.14 -13.30
CA GLY A 69 -17.21 14.28 -14.17
C GLY A 69 -16.54 15.60 -13.76
N GLY A 70 -15.59 15.56 -12.81
CA GLY A 70 -14.85 16.70 -12.29
C GLY A 70 -13.43 16.35 -11.83
N ASP A 71 -12.75 17.30 -11.20
CA ASP A 71 -11.41 17.09 -10.63
C ASP A 71 -11.52 16.92 -9.11
N TRP A 72 -11.19 15.71 -8.63
CA TRP A 72 -11.29 15.31 -7.22
C TRP A 72 -10.45 16.17 -6.28
N HIS A 73 -9.27 16.62 -6.71
CA HIS A 73 -8.35 17.39 -5.86
C HIS A 73 -8.86 18.82 -5.65
N THR A 74 -9.60 19.35 -6.62
CA THR A 74 -10.11 20.74 -6.59
C THR A 74 -11.57 20.86 -6.13
N SER A 75 -12.29 19.75 -6.01
CA SER A 75 -13.67 19.74 -5.51
C SER A 75 -13.73 20.16 -4.03
N SER A 76 -14.91 20.59 -3.59
CA SER A 76 -15.17 20.86 -2.18
C SER A 76 -15.26 19.56 -1.37
N ASP A 77 -15.05 19.63 -0.05
CA ASP A 77 -15.19 18.45 0.81
C ASP A 77 -16.61 17.86 0.72
N SER A 78 -17.64 18.71 0.68
CA SER A 78 -19.04 18.27 0.53
C SER A 78 -19.32 17.53 -0.79
N GLU A 79 -18.68 17.94 -1.90
CA GLU A 79 -18.83 17.23 -3.17
C GLU A 79 -18.15 15.85 -3.13
N ARG A 80 -16.99 15.75 -2.49
CA ARG A 80 -16.29 14.47 -2.29
C ARG A 80 -17.10 13.54 -1.40
N GLU A 81 -17.57 14.04 -0.25
CA GLU A 81 -18.38 13.28 0.69
C GLU A 81 -19.66 12.75 0.04
N ALA A 82 -20.41 13.62 -0.66
CA ALA A 82 -21.65 13.23 -1.33
C ALA A 82 -21.43 12.16 -2.41
N TYR A 83 -20.32 12.23 -3.15
CA TYR A 83 -19.99 11.21 -4.15
C TYR A 83 -19.53 9.90 -3.50
N ALA A 84 -18.72 9.97 -2.45
CA ALA A 84 -18.29 8.79 -1.71
C ALA A 84 -19.47 8.07 -1.04
N GLU A 85 -20.39 8.81 -0.40
CA GLU A 85 -21.63 8.29 0.17
C GLU A 85 -22.49 7.60 -0.91
N TYR A 86 -22.64 8.24 -2.07
CA TYR A 86 -23.32 7.63 -3.22
C TYR A 86 -22.68 6.31 -3.66
N LEU A 87 -21.35 6.23 -3.71
CA LEU A 87 -20.65 4.99 -4.07
C LEU A 87 -20.82 3.91 -2.98
N LEU A 88 -20.78 4.27 -1.70
CA LEU A 88 -21.02 3.33 -0.59
C LEU A 88 -22.44 2.75 -0.64
N ASP A 89 -23.44 3.58 -0.89
CA ASP A 89 -24.83 3.14 -1.09
C ASP A 89 -24.97 2.16 -2.27
N LEU A 90 -24.28 2.45 -3.39
CA LEU A 90 -24.26 1.54 -4.53
C LEU A 90 -23.53 0.23 -4.20
N LEU A 91 -22.45 0.28 -3.43
CA LEU A 91 -21.68 -0.90 -3.06
C LEU A 91 -22.56 -1.88 -2.27
N ASP A 92 -23.37 -1.38 -1.33
CA ASP A 92 -24.29 -2.18 -0.52
C ASP A 92 -25.44 -2.79 -1.35
N GLN A 93 -25.99 -2.02 -2.30
CA GLN A 93 -27.18 -2.44 -3.04
C GLN A 93 -26.89 -3.38 -4.22
N LYS A 94 -25.68 -3.34 -4.80
CA LYS A 94 -25.38 -4.04 -6.05
C LYS A 94 -24.80 -5.45 -5.83
N GLY A 95 -25.04 -6.32 -6.81
CA GLY A 95 -24.38 -7.60 -6.95
C GLY A 95 -23.25 -7.55 -7.98
N TYR A 96 -22.48 -8.63 -8.06
CA TYR A 96 -21.53 -8.87 -9.15
C TYR A 96 -22.22 -8.77 -10.52
N PRO A 97 -21.61 -8.15 -11.55
CA PRO A 97 -20.31 -7.46 -11.56
C PRO A 97 -20.37 -5.96 -11.20
N ASN A 98 -21.56 -5.39 -11.00
CA ASN A 98 -21.72 -3.95 -10.78
C ASN A 98 -21.11 -3.47 -9.47
N ARG A 99 -21.14 -4.30 -8.42
CA ARG A 99 -20.50 -3.95 -7.13
C ARG A 99 -18.97 -3.94 -7.25
N LEU A 100 -18.36 -4.84 -8.04
CA LEU A 100 -16.93 -4.77 -8.37
C LEU A 100 -16.58 -3.42 -9.05
N PHE A 101 -17.37 -2.99 -10.03
CA PHE A 101 -17.15 -1.70 -10.70
C PHE A 101 -17.22 -0.49 -9.72
N VAL A 102 -18.14 -0.54 -8.76
CA VAL A 102 -18.25 0.48 -7.71
C VAL A 102 -17.04 0.41 -6.76
N ALA A 103 -16.62 -0.81 -6.38
CA ALA A 103 -15.46 -1.04 -5.54
C ALA A 103 -14.18 -0.46 -6.15
N GLN A 104 -13.97 -0.66 -7.46
CA GLN A 104 -12.83 -0.11 -8.20
C GLN A 104 -12.76 1.42 -8.14
N GLN A 105 -13.90 2.10 -8.23
CA GLN A 105 -13.95 3.56 -8.07
C GLN A 105 -13.60 3.99 -6.64
N LEU A 106 -14.08 3.26 -5.64
CA LEU A 106 -13.70 3.49 -4.24
C LEU A 106 -12.22 3.19 -3.98
N ILE A 107 -11.64 2.18 -4.61
CA ILE A 107 -10.20 1.87 -4.53
C ILE A 107 -9.40 3.03 -5.10
N TYR A 108 -9.78 3.57 -6.26
CA TYR A 108 -9.10 4.73 -6.83
C TYR A 108 -9.16 5.97 -5.92
N ILE A 109 -10.27 6.18 -5.21
CA ILE A 109 -10.37 7.20 -4.16
C ILE A 109 -9.42 6.87 -2.99
N ALA A 110 -9.49 5.65 -2.45
CA ALA A 110 -8.68 5.22 -1.31
C ALA A 110 -7.16 5.27 -1.60
N GLN A 111 -6.77 5.06 -2.85
CA GLN A 111 -5.40 5.21 -3.36
C GLN A 111 -5.00 6.68 -3.60
N GLY A 112 -5.74 7.66 -3.06
CA GLY A 112 -5.37 9.07 -3.13
C GLY A 112 -5.60 9.73 -4.49
N THR A 113 -6.32 9.10 -5.42
CA THR A 113 -6.58 9.65 -6.77
C THR A 113 -5.30 10.09 -7.49
N TYR A 114 -4.31 9.20 -7.50
CA TYR A 114 -2.89 9.43 -7.83
C TYR A 114 -2.61 10.17 -9.16
N SER A 115 -3.52 10.16 -10.14
CA SER A 115 -3.29 10.83 -11.43
C SER A 115 -3.11 12.36 -11.33
N LYS A 116 -3.48 12.95 -10.19
CA LYS A 116 -3.41 14.38 -9.92
C LYS A 116 -2.40 14.77 -8.84
N ALA A 117 -1.80 13.79 -8.16
CA ALA A 117 -0.81 14.08 -7.13
C ALA A 117 0.42 14.78 -7.71
N SER A 118 0.89 15.81 -7.02
CA SER A 118 2.01 16.64 -7.45
C SER A 118 3.36 15.98 -7.19
N ASN A 119 3.45 15.22 -6.09
CA ASN A 119 4.63 14.48 -5.62
C ASN A 119 4.17 13.38 -4.65
N GLU A 120 5.13 12.57 -4.17
CA GLU A 120 4.87 11.44 -3.27
C GLU A 120 4.25 11.87 -1.92
N ASP A 121 4.69 12.98 -1.33
CA ASP A 121 4.15 13.48 -0.06
C ASP A 121 2.68 13.92 -0.21
N ASP A 122 2.39 14.69 -1.28
CA ASP A 122 1.02 15.11 -1.64
C ASP A 122 0.12 13.88 -1.90
N HIS A 123 0.64 12.84 -2.55
CA HIS A 123 -0.10 11.60 -2.77
C HIS A 123 -0.45 10.91 -1.45
N LEU A 124 0.50 10.78 -0.53
CA LEU A 124 0.27 10.20 0.80
C LEU A 124 -0.75 11.02 1.60
N GLU A 125 -0.68 12.36 1.54
CA GLU A 125 -1.69 13.22 2.18
C GLU A 125 -3.10 12.95 1.64
N TRP A 126 -3.24 12.74 0.32
CA TRP A 126 -4.53 12.39 -0.28
C TRP A 126 -5.02 10.99 0.09
N ILE A 127 -4.12 10.00 0.22
CA ILE A 127 -4.48 8.67 0.73
C ILE A 127 -5.07 8.80 2.13
N LEU A 128 -4.37 9.49 3.04
CA LEU A 128 -4.83 9.70 4.41
C LEU A 128 -6.15 10.47 4.46
N LYS A 129 -6.26 11.57 3.71
CA LYS A 129 -7.47 12.40 3.66
C LYS A 129 -8.68 11.61 3.15
N ASN A 130 -8.52 10.87 2.06
CA ASN A 130 -9.61 10.12 1.44
C ASN A 130 -10.06 8.96 2.32
N ASN A 131 -9.13 8.19 2.91
CA ASN A 131 -9.50 7.08 3.79
C ASN A 131 -10.17 7.56 5.08
N ARG A 132 -9.73 8.70 5.65
CA ARG A 132 -10.41 9.31 6.81
C ARG A 132 -11.86 9.67 6.49
N MET A 133 -12.08 10.36 5.37
CA MET A 133 -13.43 10.70 4.90
C MET A 133 -14.28 9.44 4.70
N LEU A 134 -13.74 8.39 4.08
CA LEU A 134 -14.46 7.12 3.90
C LEU A 134 -14.83 6.48 5.24
N LEU A 135 -13.92 6.48 6.22
CA LEU A 135 -14.18 5.96 7.55
C LEU A 135 -15.34 6.74 8.22
N GLU A 136 -15.31 8.07 8.18
CA GLU A 136 -16.35 8.94 8.74
C GLU A 136 -17.73 8.71 8.10
N LEU A 137 -17.76 8.30 6.83
CA LEU A 137 -18.98 7.92 6.09
C LEU A 137 -19.44 6.48 6.36
N GLY A 138 -18.77 5.73 7.25
CA GLY A 138 -19.16 4.37 7.63
C GLY A 138 -18.67 3.27 6.68
N ALA A 139 -17.62 3.55 5.90
CA ALA A 139 -17.12 2.62 4.88
C ALA A 139 -16.72 1.24 5.41
N PHE A 140 -16.19 1.14 6.63
CA PHE A 140 -15.76 -0.13 7.22
C PHE A 140 -16.86 -1.20 7.20
N GLN A 141 -18.04 -0.86 7.71
CA GLN A 141 -19.16 -1.79 7.79
C GLN A 141 -19.65 -2.18 6.39
N THR A 142 -19.75 -1.22 5.47
CA THR A 142 -20.15 -1.46 4.08
C THR A 142 -19.18 -2.41 3.37
N TYR A 143 -17.87 -2.22 3.56
CA TYR A 143 -16.84 -3.08 2.96
C TYR A 143 -16.87 -4.50 3.54
N TYR A 144 -17.01 -4.60 4.87
CA TYR A 144 -17.09 -5.89 5.56
C TYR A 144 -18.32 -6.71 5.13
N ASP A 145 -19.49 -6.07 5.06
CA ASP A 145 -20.71 -6.74 4.61
C ASP A 145 -20.60 -7.15 3.13
N GLY A 146 -20.03 -6.29 2.28
CA GLY A 146 -19.69 -6.60 0.90
C GLY A 146 -18.78 -7.83 0.77
N LEU A 147 -17.70 -7.91 1.56
CA LEU A 147 -16.80 -9.05 1.63
C LEU A 147 -17.52 -10.33 2.06
N ARG A 148 -18.38 -10.25 3.08
CA ARG A 148 -19.14 -11.40 3.56
C ARG A 148 -20.09 -11.94 2.49
N ILE A 149 -20.79 -11.06 1.79
CA ILE A 149 -21.74 -11.42 0.72
C ILE A 149 -21.00 -12.05 -0.46
N THR A 150 -19.85 -11.50 -0.85
CA THR A 150 -19.02 -12.02 -1.96
C THR A 150 -18.42 -13.38 -1.62
N CYS A 151 -17.82 -13.53 -0.44
CA CYS A 151 -17.29 -14.81 0.05
C CYS A 151 -18.36 -15.92 0.03
N ALA A 152 -19.59 -15.63 0.44
CA ALA A 152 -20.68 -16.60 0.44
C ALA A 152 -21.05 -17.11 -0.96
N LYS A 153 -20.71 -16.37 -2.02
CA LYS A 153 -21.01 -16.71 -3.42
C LYS A 153 -19.84 -17.33 -4.18
N LEU A 154 -18.63 -17.33 -3.61
CA LEU A 154 -17.40 -17.81 -4.26
C LEU A 154 -17.52 -19.22 -4.85
N ALA A 155 -18.23 -20.12 -4.16
CA ALA A 155 -18.41 -21.50 -4.62
C ALA A 155 -19.22 -21.61 -5.92
N ASN A 156 -20.03 -20.60 -6.25
CA ASN A 156 -20.98 -20.64 -7.37
C ASN A 156 -20.53 -19.78 -8.56
N GLU A 157 -19.71 -18.76 -8.34
CA GLU A 157 -19.33 -17.77 -9.35
C GLU A 157 -17.81 -17.50 -9.25
N PRO A 158 -16.97 -18.15 -10.09
CA PRO A 158 -15.51 -18.02 -9.97
C PRO A 158 -14.98 -16.60 -10.23
N GLY A 159 -15.74 -15.77 -10.97
CA GLY A 159 -15.39 -14.36 -11.21
C GLY A 159 -15.49 -13.46 -9.97
N ILE A 160 -16.09 -13.94 -8.88
CA ILE A 160 -16.20 -13.20 -7.62
C ILE A 160 -14.86 -13.08 -6.89
N ALA A 161 -13.86 -13.91 -7.20
CA ALA A 161 -12.53 -13.81 -6.57
C ALA A 161 -11.94 -12.39 -6.70
N VAL A 162 -12.05 -11.77 -7.88
CA VAL A 162 -11.60 -10.39 -8.11
C VAL A 162 -12.39 -9.38 -7.28
N GLU A 163 -13.68 -9.65 -7.03
CA GLU A 163 -14.50 -8.81 -6.17
C GLU A 163 -14.11 -8.96 -4.69
N ILE A 164 -13.73 -10.16 -4.26
CA ILE A 164 -13.19 -10.40 -2.91
C ILE A 164 -11.86 -9.65 -2.75
N GLU A 165 -10.96 -9.74 -3.73
CA GLU A 165 -9.70 -8.98 -3.76
C GLU A 165 -9.97 -7.48 -3.64
N ALA A 166 -10.93 -6.94 -4.40
CA ALA A 166 -11.31 -5.54 -4.31
C ALA A 166 -11.83 -5.14 -2.91
N MET A 167 -12.67 -5.97 -2.27
CA MET A 167 -13.15 -5.71 -0.90
C MET A 167 -12.01 -5.74 0.12
N LEU A 168 -11.07 -6.68 -0.03
CA LEU A 168 -9.90 -6.79 0.85
C LEU A 168 -8.96 -5.59 0.68
N THR A 169 -8.74 -5.12 -0.55
CA THR A 169 -7.98 -3.90 -0.82
C THR A 169 -8.61 -2.69 -0.14
N LEU A 170 -9.93 -2.53 -0.24
CA LEU A 170 -10.64 -1.43 0.43
C LEU A 170 -10.49 -1.48 1.96
N LEU A 171 -10.65 -2.66 2.57
CA LEU A 171 -10.46 -2.85 4.00
C LEU A 171 -9.00 -2.61 4.41
N TYR A 172 -8.04 -3.10 3.64
CA TYR A 172 -6.62 -2.90 3.88
C TYR A 172 -6.26 -1.41 3.86
N MET A 173 -6.68 -0.68 2.82
CA MET A 173 -6.43 0.76 2.72
C MET A 173 -7.03 1.54 3.89
N LEU A 174 -8.23 1.15 4.36
CA LEU A 174 -8.84 1.75 5.53
C LEU A 174 -8.03 1.47 6.80
N VAL A 175 -7.58 0.23 7.00
CA VAL A 175 -6.81 -0.16 8.21
C VAL A 175 -5.42 0.47 8.23
N VAL A 176 -4.66 0.36 7.14
CA VAL A 176 -3.28 0.86 7.07
C VAL A 176 -3.23 2.39 7.19
N SER A 177 -4.24 3.10 6.66
CA SER A 177 -4.31 4.57 6.75
C SER A 177 -4.68 5.08 8.16
N HIS A 178 -5.17 4.22 9.04
CA HIS A 178 -5.57 4.56 10.42
C HIS A 178 -4.73 3.79 11.44
N GLU A 179 -3.54 3.35 11.06
CA GLU A 179 -2.67 2.59 11.95
C GLU A 179 -2.34 3.36 13.25
N ASP A 180 -2.09 4.66 13.15
CA ASP A 180 -1.80 5.52 14.30
C ASP A 180 -3.05 5.94 15.09
N ASP A 181 -4.24 5.57 14.62
CA ASP A 181 -5.52 5.91 15.26
C ASP A 181 -5.93 4.84 16.27
N ASN A 182 -5.65 5.11 17.55
CA ASN A 182 -5.95 4.17 18.63
C ASN A 182 -7.46 3.94 18.81
N ASP A 183 -8.30 4.94 18.52
CA ASP A 183 -9.75 4.83 18.69
C ASP A 183 -10.33 3.87 17.63
N PHE A 184 -9.85 3.96 16.38
CA PHE A 184 -10.24 3.03 15.32
C PHE A 184 -9.84 1.58 15.62
N ARG A 185 -8.64 1.37 16.18
CA ARG A 185 -8.14 0.02 16.53
C ARG A 185 -8.98 -0.67 17.60
N ASP A 186 -9.55 0.09 18.53
CA ASP A 186 -10.41 -0.45 19.59
C ASP A 186 -11.82 -0.84 19.07
N GLU A 187 -12.21 -0.37 17.88
CA GLU A 187 -13.50 -0.63 17.24
C GLU A 187 -13.51 -1.85 16.29
N LEU A 188 -12.33 -2.36 15.91
CA LEU A 188 -12.15 -3.58 15.08
C LEU A 188 -12.45 -4.87 15.85
#